data_AF-A0A536YY92-F1
#
_entry.id   AF-A0A536YY92-F1
#
_cell.length_a   1.000
_cell.length_b   1.000
_cell.length_c   1.000
_cell.angle_alpha   90.00
_cell.angle_beta   90.00
_cell.angle_gamma   90.00
#
_symmetry.space_group_name_H-M   'P 1'
#
loop_
_entity.id
_entity.type
_entity.pdbx_description
1 polymer ?
#
loop_
_entity_poly.entity_id
_entity_poly.type
_entity_poly.pdbx_seq_one_letter_code
_entity_poly.pdbx_strand_id
1 'polypeptide(L)' 'MLRVYGMSSSGNCHKVRMTLEALGRPHTWTEIDTLRGTTRTP' A
#
# COMPACT_ATOMS: atom_id res chain seq x y z
N MET A 1 7.81 -12.22 3.24
CA MET A 1 6.43 -11.72 3.18
C MET A 1 6.48 -10.23 2.96
N LEU A 2 5.79 -9.69 1.95
CA LEU A 2 5.86 -8.26 1.63
C LEU A 2 4.98 -7.45 2.59
N ARG A 3 5.45 -6.27 2.99
CA ARG A 3 4.64 -5.28 3.70
C ARG A 3 4.51 -4.06 2.82
N VAL A 4 3.27 -3.68 2.54
CA VAL A 4 2.94 -2.57 1.64
C VAL A 4 2.34 -1.46 2.46
N TYR A 5 2.97 -0.30 2.43
CA TYR A 5 2.47 0.93 3.03
C TYR A 5 1.85 1.76 1.93
N GLY A 6 0.54 1.96 1.98
CA GLY A 6 -0.17 2.61 0.90
C GLY A 6 -1.49 3.20 1.35
N MET A 7 -2.00 4.10 0.53
CA MET A 7 -3.31 4.72 0.71
C MET A 7 -4.27 4.08 -0.29
N SER A 8 -5.35 3.47 0.18
CA SER A 8 -6.32 2.76 -0.64
C SER A 8 -7.05 3.68 -1.64
N SER A 9 -7.17 4.97 -1.33
CA SER A 9 -7.71 5.99 -2.25
C SER A 9 -6.71 6.49 -3.30
N SER A 10 -5.42 6.10 -3.21
CA SER A 10 -4.41 6.48 -4.20
C SER A 10 -4.42 5.50 -5.38
N GLY A 11 -4.67 6.03 -6.58
CA GLY A 11 -4.62 5.24 -7.82
C GLY A 11 -3.25 4.58 -8.08
N ASN A 12 -2.16 5.14 -7.57
CA ASN A 12 -0.83 4.52 -7.70
C ASN A 12 -0.66 3.33 -6.74
N CYS A 13 -1.14 3.47 -5.50
CA CYS A 13 -1.15 2.38 -4.53
C CYS A 13 -2.04 1.22 -4.98
N HIS A 14 -3.15 1.53 -5.68
CA HIS A 14 -4.03 0.54 -6.27
C HIS A 14 -3.30 -0.35 -7.31
N LYS A 15 -2.46 0.22 -8.18
CA LYS A 15 -1.67 -0.55 -9.16
C LYS A 15 -0.74 -1.57 -8.50
N VAL A 16 -0.10 -1.19 -7.40
CA VAL A 16 0.77 -2.09 -6.62
C VAL A 16 -0.04 -3.25 -6.06
N ARG A 17 -1.19 -2.96 -5.43
CA ARG A 17 -2.09 -3.97 -4.89
C ARG A 17 -2.55 -4.95 -5.98
N MET A 18 -3.04 -4.44 -7.11
CA MET A 18 -3.45 -5.28 -8.24
C MET A 18 -2.32 -6.17 -8.75
N THR A 19 -1.09 -5.65 -8.83
CA THR A 19 0.06 -6.42 -9.29
C THR A 19 0.40 -7.55 -8.32
N LEU A 20 0.35 -7.29 -7.01
CA LEU A 20 0.61 -8.29 -5.98
C LEU A 20 -0.46 -9.38 -5.96
N GLU A 21 -1.73 -9.00 -6.13
CA GLU A 21 -2.86 -9.92 -6.25
C GLU A 21 -2.74 -10.78 -7.52
N ALA A 22 -2.45 -10.17 -8.68
CA ALA A 22 -2.29 -10.88 -9.94
C ALA A 22 -1.10 -11.86 -9.94
N LEU A 23 -0.03 -11.54 -9.22
CA LEU A 23 1.14 -12.41 -9.08
C LEU A 23 1.01 -13.42 -7.94
N GLY A 24 -0.12 -13.45 -7.21
CA GLY A 24 -0.33 -14.33 -6.06
C GLY A 24 0.72 -14.13 -4.95
N ARG A 25 1.25 -12.91 -4.79
CA ARG A 25 2.32 -12.62 -3.83
C ARG A 25 1.72 -12.35 -2.44
N PRO A 26 2.05 -13.17 -1.42
CA PRO A 26 1.60 -12.92 -0.06
C PRO A 26 2.13 -11.57 0.45
N HIS A 27 1.21 -10.70 0.82
CA HIS A 27 1.53 -9.38 1.34
C HIS A 27 0.57 -8.97 2.44
N THR A 28 1.05 -8.06 3.29
CA THR A 28 0.26 -7.39 4.31
C THR A 28 0.14 -5.92 3.93
N TRP A 29 -1.04 -5.34 4.12
CA TRP A 29 -1.31 -3.94 3.81
C TRP A 29 -1.35 -3.11 5.07
N THR A 30 -0.64 -1.99 5.09
CA THR A 30 -0.68 -0.97 6.14
C THR A 30 -1.18 0.32 5.51
N GLU A 31 -2.36 0.74 5.96
CA GLU A 31 -3.01 1.94 5.45
C GLU A 31 -2.26 3.19 5.91
N ILE A 32 -1.95 4.08 4.96
CA ILE A 32 -1.24 5.33 5.20
C ILE A 32 -2.20 6.51 4.96
N ASP A 33 -2.26 7.42 5.93
CA ASP A 33 -2.99 8.67 5.84
C ASP A 33 -2.03 9.83 5.48
N THR A 34 -2.02 10.21 4.21
CA THR A 34 -1.18 11.30 3.71
C THR A 34 -1.65 12.67 4.17
N LEU A 35 -2.95 12.85 4.48
CA LEU A 35 -3.50 14.11 5.00
C LEU A 35 -2.99 14.41 6.40
N ARG A 36 -2.76 13.36 7.19
CA ARG A 36 -2.15 13.44 8.52
C ARG A 36 -0.63 13.44 8.52
N GLY A 37 0.01 13.45 7.35
CA GLY A 37 1.47 13.50 7.22
C GLY A 37 2.19 12.21 7.66
N THR A 38 1.47 11.08 7.75
CA THR A 38 2.03 9.79 8.19
C THR A 38 3.07 9.20 7.24
N THR A 39 3.23 9.79 6.05
CA THR A 39 4.33 9.47 5.13
C THR A 39 5.71 9.90 5.63
N ARG A 40 5.79 10.66 6.73
CA ARG A 40 7.03 11.21 7.30
C ARG A 40 7.43 10.56 8.63
N THR A 41 6.72 9.52 9.05
CA THR A 41 6.96 8.81 10.30
C THR A 41 7.41 7.37 10.01
N PRO A 42 8.41 6.83 10.74
CA PRO A 42 8.87 5.44 10.58
C PRO A 42 7.79 4.38 10.83
#